data_AF-A0A2J5I505-F1
#
_entry.id   AF-A0A2J5I505-F1
#
_cell.length_a   1.000
_cell.length_b   1.000
_cell.length_c   1.000
_cell.angle_alpha   90.00
_cell.angle_beta   90.00
_cell.angle_gamma   90.00
#
_symmetry.space_group_name_H-M   'P 1'
#
loop_
_entity.id
_entity.type
_entity.pdbx_description
1 polymer ?
#
loop_
_entity_poly.entity_id
_entity_poly.type
_entity_poly.pdbx_seq_one_letter_code
_entity_poly.pdbx_strand_id
1 'polypeptide(L)'
;MSAKPVDATLPKKVHIADTAINRNNWHKHVNWLNVFLIIGIPLYGCIQAFWVPVQLKTIAWAVIYYFFTGLGITAGYHRLWAHCSYSARLPLRIWLAAVGGGAVEGSVRWWARDHRAHHRYTDTDKDPYSVRKGLLYSHLGWMVMKQNPKRIGRTDISDLNEDPVVVWQHRNYLKVVFVMGLGVPMLVAGLGWGDWWGGFVYAGILRIFFVQQATFCVNSLAHWLGDQPFDDRNSPRDHVITAFVTLGEGYHNFHHEFPSDYRNAIEWHQYDPTKWSIWAWKQLGLAYDLKQFRSNEIEKGRVQQLQKKIDQKRAKLDWGVPLDQLPVMEWDDYVEQAKNGRGLIAIAGVVHDVTDFIKDHPGGKAMINSGLGKDATAMFNGGVYYHSNAAHNLLSTMRVGVIRGGCEVEIWKRAQKEGTDYVRDGSGQRVIRAGEQVTKIPEPIPTADAA
;
A
#
# COMPACT_ATOMS: atom_id res chain seq x y z
N MET A 1 -29.66 -4.72 -57.68
CA MET A 1 -30.11 -5.48 -56.49
C MET A 1 -29.70 -6.93 -56.71
N SER A 2 -29.20 -7.70 -55.74
CA SER A 2 -29.38 -7.60 -54.29
C SER A 2 -28.06 -7.55 -53.52
N ALA A 3 -27.99 -6.71 -52.49
CA ALA A 3 -26.98 -6.87 -51.45
C ALA A 3 -27.32 -8.13 -50.62
N LYS A 4 -26.32 -8.90 -50.19
CA LYS A 4 -26.58 -9.93 -49.18
C LYS A 4 -27.06 -9.25 -47.89
N PRO A 5 -28.12 -9.72 -47.23
CA PRO A 5 -28.52 -9.18 -45.95
C PRO A 5 -27.37 -9.38 -44.95
N VAL A 6 -26.94 -8.29 -44.32
CA VAL A 6 -26.04 -8.38 -43.17
C VAL A 6 -26.86 -8.99 -42.04
N ASP A 7 -26.47 -10.20 -41.62
CA ASP A 7 -27.23 -10.98 -40.64
C ASP A 7 -27.32 -10.23 -39.31
N ALA A 8 -28.53 -9.78 -38.98
CA ALA A 8 -28.78 -8.87 -37.89
C ALA A 8 -28.93 -9.64 -36.57
N THR A 9 -27.90 -9.54 -35.74
CA THR A 9 -28.02 -9.62 -34.28
C THR A 9 -28.53 -10.95 -33.69
N LEU A 10 -27.74 -12.01 -33.84
CA LEU A 10 -27.65 -12.96 -32.72
C LEU A 10 -27.11 -12.19 -31.49
N PRO A 11 -27.83 -12.19 -30.34
CA PRO A 11 -27.36 -11.48 -29.16
C PRO A 11 -26.02 -12.06 -28.70
N LYS A 12 -25.00 -11.20 -28.57
CA LYS A 12 -23.66 -11.61 -28.12
C LYS A 12 -23.79 -12.31 -26.76
N LYS A 13 -23.56 -13.63 -26.76
CA LYS A 13 -23.69 -14.48 -25.58
C LYS A 13 -22.89 -13.88 -24.42
N VAL A 14 -23.61 -13.40 -23.40
CA VAL A 14 -23.03 -12.77 -22.20
C VAL A 14 -22.11 -13.79 -21.53
N HIS A 15 -20.92 -13.36 -21.12
CA HIS A 15 -19.97 -14.25 -20.47
C HIS A 15 -20.54 -14.66 -19.10
N ILE A 16 -20.34 -15.91 -18.68
CA ILE A 16 -20.98 -16.43 -17.45
C ILE A 16 -20.67 -15.56 -16.22
N ALA A 17 -19.43 -15.05 -16.12
CA ALA A 17 -18.97 -14.14 -15.07
C ALA A 17 -19.74 -12.79 -15.00
N ASP A 18 -20.45 -12.40 -16.05
CA ASP A 18 -21.25 -11.17 -16.11
C ASP A 18 -22.74 -11.42 -15.78
N THR A 19 -23.12 -12.67 -15.45
CA THR A 19 -24.49 -13.04 -15.05
C THR A 19 -24.62 -13.16 -13.53
N ALA A 20 -25.81 -12.96 -12.98
CA ALA A 20 -26.05 -13.12 -11.55
C ALA A 20 -25.98 -14.62 -11.14
N ILE A 21 -25.27 -14.92 -10.05
CA ILE A 21 -25.17 -16.27 -9.50
C ILE A 21 -26.49 -16.66 -8.82
N ASN A 22 -26.98 -17.85 -9.14
CA ASN A 22 -28.18 -18.47 -8.57
C ASN A 22 -28.02 -20.00 -8.49
N ARG A 23 -29.00 -20.67 -7.85
CA ARG A 23 -28.99 -22.12 -7.63
C ARG A 23 -28.83 -22.96 -8.90
N ASN A 24 -29.24 -22.44 -10.06
CA ASN A 24 -29.25 -23.19 -11.33
C ASN A 24 -28.01 -22.93 -12.21
N ASN A 25 -27.20 -21.88 -11.92
CA ASN A 25 -26.02 -21.55 -12.71
C ASN A 25 -24.70 -21.51 -11.95
N TRP A 26 -24.66 -21.50 -10.60
CA TRP A 26 -23.42 -21.33 -9.82
C TRP A 26 -22.25 -22.22 -10.29
N HIS A 27 -22.51 -23.50 -10.56
CA HIS A 27 -21.53 -24.49 -11.03
C HIS A 27 -20.90 -24.12 -12.40
N LYS A 28 -21.54 -23.25 -13.18
CA LYS A 28 -21.04 -22.72 -14.46
C LYS A 28 -20.04 -21.59 -14.24
N HIS A 29 -20.13 -20.85 -13.13
CA HIS A 29 -19.15 -19.83 -12.73
C HIS A 29 -17.87 -20.45 -12.16
N VAL A 30 -17.94 -21.66 -11.60
CA VAL A 30 -16.76 -22.37 -11.08
C VAL A 30 -15.85 -22.83 -12.23
N ASN A 31 -14.53 -22.62 -12.05
CA ASN A 31 -13.48 -23.19 -12.87
C ASN A 31 -13.02 -24.53 -12.27
N TRP A 32 -13.73 -25.61 -12.60
CA TRP A 32 -13.51 -26.95 -12.04
C TRP A 32 -12.09 -27.51 -12.27
N LEU A 33 -11.41 -27.10 -13.35
CA LEU A 33 -10.01 -27.47 -13.56
C LEU A 33 -9.11 -26.85 -12.49
N ASN A 34 -9.25 -25.53 -12.25
CA ASN A 34 -8.47 -24.85 -11.20
C ASN A 34 -8.84 -25.33 -9.79
N VAL A 35 -10.12 -25.67 -9.54
CA VAL A 35 -10.54 -26.32 -8.28
C VAL A 35 -9.82 -27.65 -8.09
N PHE A 36 -9.77 -28.50 -9.12
CA PHE A 36 -9.05 -29.77 -9.03
C PHE A 36 -7.54 -29.57 -8.80
N LEU A 37 -6.91 -28.63 -9.51
CA LEU A 37 -5.48 -28.37 -9.41
C LEU A 37 -5.05 -27.74 -8.06
N ILE A 38 -5.85 -26.82 -7.51
CA ILE A 38 -5.47 -26.00 -6.35
C ILE A 38 -6.09 -26.51 -5.04
N ILE A 39 -7.19 -27.27 -5.10
CA ILE A 39 -7.85 -27.86 -3.92
C ILE A 39 -7.75 -29.39 -3.97
N GLY A 40 -8.09 -30.01 -5.10
CA GLY A 40 -8.10 -31.47 -5.25
C GLY A 40 -6.73 -32.13 -5.08
N ILE A 41 -5.70 -31.64 -5.78
CA ILE A 41 -4.34 -32.18 -5.70
C ILE A 41 -3.73 -31.98 -4.30
N PRO A 42 -3.79 -30.78 -3.68
CA PRO A 42 -3.35 -30.61 -2.29
C PRO A 42 -4.11 -31.48 -1.29
N LEU A 43 -5.44 -31.60 -1.42
CA LEU A 43 -6.23 -32.50 -0.57
C LEU A 43 -5.78 -33.96 -0.72
N TYR A 44 -5.51 -34.41 -1.93
CA TYR A 44 -4.90 -35.73 -2.17
C TYR A 44 -3.53 -35.86 -1.48
N GLY A 45 -2.68 -34.83 -1.52
CA GLY A 45 -1.41 -34.81 -0.78
C GLY A 45 -1.59 -34.94 0.73
N CYS A 46 -2.53 -34.19 1.32
CA CYS A 46 -2.87 -34.27 2.74
C CYS A 46 -3.42 -35.65 3.13
N ILE A 47 -4.23 -36.26 2.25
CA ILE A 47 -4.73 -37.63 2.42
C ILE A 47 -3.55 -38.62 2.35
N GLN A 48 -2.68 -38.54 1.34
CA GLN A 48 -1.54 -39.44 1.22
C GLN A 48 -0.58 -39.36 2.43
N ALA A 49 -0.42 -38.19 3.05
CA ALA A 49 0.44 -37.98 4.21
C ALA A 49 0.06 -38.83 5.45
N PHE A 50 -1.13 -39.43 5.51
CA PHE A 50 -1.48 -40.43 6.54
C PHE A 50 -0.79 -41.79 6.35
N TRP A 51 -0.35 -42.11 5.12
CA TRP A 51 0.29 -43.39 4.77
C TRP A 51 1.74 -43.26 4.30
N VAL A 52 2.19 -42.06 3.89
CA VAL A 52 3.60 -41.83 3.55
C VAL A 52 4.41 -41.57 4.82
N PRO A 53 5.45 -42.36 5.14
CA PRO A 53 6.29 -42.07 6.31
C PRO A 53 7.03 -40.73 6.16
N VAL A 54 7.11 -39.96 7.23
CA VAL A 54 7.87 -38.71 7.26
C VAL A 54 9.37 -39.02 7.42
N GLN A 55 10.18 -38.67 6.43
CA GLN A 55 11.64 -38.71 6.53
C GLN A 55 12.23 -37.30 6.63
N LEU A 56 13.07 -37.06 7.65
CA LEU A 56 13.66 -35.74 7.90
C LEU A 56 14.47 -35.16 6.72
N LYS A 57 15.17 -36.02 5.96
CA LYS A 57 15.87 -35.61 4.73
C LYS A 57 14.91 -35.05 3.69
N THR A 58 13.76 -35.69 3.51
CA THR A 58 12.68 -35.28 2.60
C THR A 58 12.00 -34.00 3.05
N ILE A 59 11.78 -33.81 4.35
CA ILE A 59 11.22 -32.55 4.87
C ILE A 59 12.22 -31.40 4.72
N ALA A 60 13.50 -31.62 5.03
CA ALA A 60 14.56 -30.63 4.81
C ALA A 60 14.66 -30.25 3.32
N TRP A 61 14.59 -31.23 2.42
CA TRP A 61 14.54 -31.01 0.98
C TRP A 61 13.28 -30.25 0.53
N ALA A 62 12.10 -30.60 1.06
CA ALA A 62 10.86 -29.88 0.80
C ALA A 62 10.96 -28.40 1.20
N VAL A 63 11.59 -28.09 2.34
CA VAL A 63 11.83 -26.71 2.79
C VAL A 63 12.84 -25.99 1.89
N ILE A 64 13.95 -26.62 1.52
CA ILE A 64 14.92 -26.02 0.57
C ILE A 64 14.24 -25.73 -0.77
N TYR A 65 13.44 -26.67 -1.28
CA TYR A 65 12.75 -26.54 -2.56
C TYR A 65 11.57 -25.56 -2.50
N TYR A 66 10.94 -25.39 -1.34
CA TYR A 66 10.01 -24.27 -1.06
C TYR A 66 10.70 -22.94 -1.33
N PHE A 67 11.87 -22.68 -0.74
CA PHE A 67 12.61 -21.43 -0.98
C PHE A 67 13.07 -21.29 -2.43
N PHE A 68 13.50 -22.36 -3.11
CA PHE A 68 13.87 -22.28 -4.53
C PHE A 68 12.68 -21.90 -5.42
N THR A 69 11.55 -22.58 -5.27
CA THR A 69 10.35 -22.30 -6.08
C THR A 69 9.73 -20.95 -5.73
N GLY A 70 9.76 -20.56 -4.46
CA GLY A 70 9.38 -19.21 -3.99
C GLY A 70 10.26 -18.10 -4.57
N LEU A 71 11.60 -18.25 -4.58
CA LEU A 71 12.51 -17.32 -5.27
C LEU A 71 12.26 -17.26 -6.78
N GLY A 72 11.81 -18.37 -7.39
CA GLY A 72 11.33 -18.39 -8.77
C GLY A 72 10.17 -17.42 -9.03
N ILE A 73 9.24 -17.31 -8.08
CA ILE A 73 8.15 -16.33 -8.12
C ILE A 73 8.66 -14.92 -7.76
N THR A 74 9.26 -14.74 -6.59
CA THR A 74 9.60 -13.40 -6.06
C THR A 74 10.76 -12.74 -6.79
N ALA A 75 11.90 -13.41 -6.99
CA ALA A 75 13.00 -12.82 -7.76
C ALA A 75 12.71 -12.90 -9.26
N GLY A 76 12.20 -14.03 -9.74
CA GLY A 76 11.92 -14.26 -11.15
C GLY A 76 10.66 -13.55 -11.64
N TYR A 77 9.51 -14.18 -11.45
CA TYR A 77 8.25 -13.78 -12.10
C TYR A 77 7.87 -12.32 -11.76
N HIS A 78 8.12 -11.94 -10.52
CA HIS A 78 7.81 -10.64 -9.96
C HIS A 78 8.89 -9.59 -10.26
N ARG A 79 10.02 -9.61 -9.54
CA ARG A 79 11.00 -8.50 -9.60
C ARG A 79 11.78 -8.45 -10.92
N LEU A 80 12.11 -9.58 -11.54
CA LEU A 80 12.82 -9.62 -12.83
C LEU A 80 11.88 -9.40 -14.03
N TRP A 81 10.78 -10.15 -14.13
CA TRP A 81 9.93 -10.11 -15.34
C TRP A 81 8.71 -9.21 -15.24
N ALA A 82 8.03 -9.08 -14.09
CA ALA A 82 6.87 -8.19 -14.01
C ALA A 82 7.30 -6.71 -13.91
N HIS A 83 8.28 -6.41 -13.06
CA HIS A 83 8.71 -5.03 -12.77
C HIS A 83 10.03 -4.59 -13.39
N CYS A 84 10.81 -5.52 -13.92
CA CYS A 84 12.13 -5.26 -14.50
C CYS A 84 13.05 -4.49 -13.54
N SER A 85 12.98 -4.80 -12.23
CA SER A 85 13.72 -4.13 -11.16
C SER A 85 15.22 -4.44 -11.14
N TYR A 86 15.64 -5.47 -11.89
CA TYR A 86 17.04 -5.79 -12.13
C TYR A 86 17.20 -6.57 -13.45
N SER A 87 18.44 -6.69 -13.93
CA SER A 87 18.82 -7.49 -15.09
C SER A 87 19.52 -8.79 -14.65
N ALA A 88 19.31 -9.89 -15.37
CA ALA A 88 19.88 -11.21 -15.03
C ALA A 88 20.56 -11.88 -16.22
N ARG A 89 21.71 -12.53 -15.98
CA ARG A 89 22.40 -13.35 -16.98
C ARG A 89 21.61 -14.62 -17.29
N LEU A 90 21.86 -15.19 -18.47
CA LEU A 90 21.11 -16.35 -18.98
C LEU A 90 21.01 -17.55 -18.01
N PRO A 91 22.07 -17.98 -17.28
CA PRO A 91 21.95 -19.09 -16.34
C PRO A 91 20.94 -18.83 -15.21
N LEU A 92 20.93 -17.61 -14.66
CA LEU A 92 20.01 -17.20 -13.61
C LEU A 92 18.57 -17.09 -14.14
N ARG A 93 18.38 -16.56 -15.37
CA ARG A 93 17.08 -16.53 -16.05
C ARG A 93 16.51 -17.93 -16.27
N ILE A 94 17.32 -18.87 -16.75
CA ILE A 94 16.88 -20.27 -16.95
C ILE A 94 16.50 -20.90 -15.61
N TRP A 95 17.33 -20.73 -14.57
CA TRP A 95 17.06 -21.27 -13.25
C TRP A 95 15.75 -20.73 -12.66
N LEU A 96 15.57 -19.39 -12.62
CA LEU A 96 14.36 -18.72 -12.11
C LEU A 96 13.10 -19.14 -12.88
N ALA A 97 13.17 -19.23 -14.22
CA ALA A 97 12.04 -19.65 -15.05
C ALA A 97 11.64 -21.12 -14.78
N ALA A 98 12.61 -21.99 -14.52
CA ALA A 98 12.40 -23.40 -14.21
C ALA A 98 11.82 -23.58 -12.78
N VAL A 99 12.45 -23.03 -11.74
CA VAL A 99 11.98 -23.19 -10.36
C VAL A 99 10.66 -22.45 -10.10
N GLY A 100 10.44 -21.28 -10.72
CA GLY A 100 9.13 -20.61 -10.67
C GLY A 100 8.04 -21.41 -11.38
N GLY A 101 8.40 -22.15 -12.45
CA GLY A 101 7.48 -23.12 -13.06
C GLY A 101 7.11 -24.28 -12.11
N GLY A 102 8.01 -24.62 -11.19
CA GLY A 102 7.77 -25.59 -10.12
C GLY A 102 6.82 -25.13 -9.00
N ALA A 103 6.50 -23.83 -8.91
CA ALA A 103 5.47 -23.30 -8.01
C ALA A 103 4.04 -23.48 -8.54
N VAL A 104 3.88 -23.74 -9.84
CA VAL A 104 2.59 -24.03 -10.49
C VAL A 104 1.58 -22.87 -10.40
N GLU A 105 2.03 -21.65 -10.69
CA GLU A 105 1.22 -20.42 -10.65
C GLU A 105 0.93 -19.82 -12.05
N GLY A 106 0.91 -20.65 -13.08
CA GLY A 106 0.93 -20.21 -14.48
C GLY A 106 2.35 -19.96 -15.00
N SER A 107 2.48 -19.69 -16.30
CA SER A 107 3.77 -19.36 -16.94
C SER A 107 4.22 -17.93 -16.60
N VAL A 108 5.53 -17.65 -16.67
CA VAL A 108 6.11 -16.30 -16.46
C VAL A 108 5.29 -15.23 -17.20
N ARG A 109 5.04 -15.47 -18.49
CA ARG A 109 4.31 -14.55 -19.38
C ARG A 109 2.88 -14.24 -18.92
N TRP A 110 2.18 -15.23 -18.36
CA TRP A 110 0.80 -15.06 -17.88
C TRP A 110 0.78 -14.34 -16.53
N TRP A 111 1.63 -14.78 -15.61
CA TRP A 111 1.76 -14.22 -14.27
C TRP A 111 2.18 -12.75 -14.33
N ALA A 112 3.24 -12.43 -15.07
CA ALA A 112 3.75 -11.06 -15.20
C ALA A 112 2.76 -10.12 -15.91
N ARG A 113 2.01 -10.60 -16.90
CA ARG A 113 0.91 -9.82 -17.53
C ARG A 113 -0.14 -9.42 -16.49
N ASP A 114 -0.62 -10.39 -15.73
CA ASP A 114 -1.72 -10.20 -14.78
C ASP A 114 -1.26 -9.42 -13.54
N HIS A 115 -0.01 -9.57 -13.13
CA HIS A 115 0.58 -8.75 -12.06
C HIS A 115 0.83 -7.29 -12.49
N ARG A 116 1.31 -7.04 -13.72
CA ARG A 116 1.33 -5.68 -14.28
C ARG A 116 -0.09 -5.09 -14.34
N ALA A 117 -1.09 -5.90 -14.69
CA ALA A 117 -2.48 -5.46 -14.76
C ALA A 117 -3.05 -5.14 -13.38
N HIS A 118 -2.69 -5.92 -12.36
CA HIS A 118 -2.96 -5.63 -10.96
C HIS A 118 -2.39 -4.26 -10.58
N HIS A 119 -1.07 -4.02 -10.67
CA HIS A 119 -0.47 -2.71 -10.32
C HIS A 119 -1.06 -1.52 -11.07
N ARG A 120 -1.35 -1.67 -12.37
CA ARG A 120 -1.90 -0.58 -13.19
C ARG A 120 -3.35 -0.24 -12.84
N TYR A 121 -4.08 -1.19 -12.28
CA TYR A 121 -5.53 -1.10 -12.09
C TYR A 121 -5.96 -1.51 -10.67
N THR A 122 -5.05 -1.44 -9.70
CA THR A 122 -5.23 -1.87 -8.30
C THR A 122 -6.58 -1.41 -7.78
N ASP A 123 -7.30 -2.29 -7.09
CA ASP A 123 -8.59 -1.97 -6.46
C ASP A 123 -9.72 -1.57 -7.44
N THR A 124 -9.59 -1.83 -8.74
CA THR A 124 -10.67 -1.64 -9.73
C THR A 124 -11.21 -2.96 -10.27
N ASP A 125 -12.33 -2.92 -11.01
CA ASP A 125 -12.88 -4.09 -11.72
C ASP A 125 -11.92 -4.71 -12.75
N LYS A 126 -10.89 -3.97 -13.18
CA LYS A 126 -9.87 -4.40 -14.14
C LYS A 126 -8.70 -5.16 -13.50
N ASP A 127 -8.57 -5.10 -12.17
CA ASP A 127 -7.60 -5.89 -11.41
C ASP A 127 -8.07 -7.36 -11.33
N PRO A 128 -7.24 -8.32 -11.81
CA PRO A 128 -7.60 -9.74 -11.88
C PRO A 128 -7.87 -10.37 -10.51
N TYR A 129 -7.31 -9.86 -9.42
CA TYR A 129 -7.47 -10.43 -8.07
C TYR A 129 -7.83 -9.40 -6.99
N SER A 130 -8.47 -8.30 -7.41
CA SER A 130 -8.89 -7.18 -6.54
C SER A 130 -9.53 -7.60 -5.20
N VAL A 131 -8.96 -7.10 -4.11
CA VAL A 131 -9.47 -7.27 -2.73
C VAL A 131 -10.88 -6.71 -2.53
N ARG A 132 -11.32 -5.77 -3.39
CA ARG A 132 -12.70 -5.21 -3.33
C ARG A 132 -13.79 -6.26 -3.58
N LYS A 133 -13.45 -7.41 -4.15
CA LYS A 133 -14.34 -8.57 -4.33
C LYS A 133 -14.39 -9.47 -3.06
N GLY A 134 -13.70 -9.08 -1.99
CA GLY A 134 -13.64 -9.75 -0.70
C GLY A 134 -12.37 -10.57 -0.49
N LEU A 135 -11.93 -10.71 0.77
CA LEU A 135 -10.67 -11.37 1.15
C LEU A 135 -10.53 -12.80 0.60
N LEU A 136 -11.59 -13.60 0.65
CA LEU A 136 -11.59 -14.96 0.09
C LEU A 136 -11.49 -14.97 -1.44
N TYR A 137 -12.00 -13.93 -2.12
CA TYR A 137 -11.86 -13.80 -3.56
C TYR A 137 -10.41 -13.51 -3.94
N SER A 138 -9.78 -12.52 -3.32
CA SER A 138 -8.39 -12.16 -3.61
C SER A 138 -7.38 -13.21 -3.18
N HIS A 139 -7.70 -14.02 -2.15
CA HIS A 139 -6.89 -15.17 -1.77
C HIS A 139 -7.02 -16.30 -2.81
N LEU A 140 -8.21 -16.88 -2.99
CA LEU A 140 -8.41 -18.11 -3.77
C LEU A 140 -9.48 -17.99 -4.86
N GLY A 141 -10.55 -17.22 -4.61
CA GLY A 141 -11.72 -17.13 -5.50
C GLY A 141 -11.37 -16.66 -6.91
N TRP A 142 -10.37 -15.80 -7.07
CA TRP A 142 -9.90 -15.31 -8.37
C TRP A 142 -9.40 -16.44 -9.30
N MET A 143 -8.86 -17.53 -8.73
CA MET A 143 -8.41 -18.72 -9.47
C MET A 143 -9.53 -19.73 -9.71
N VAL A 144 -10.38 -19.97 -8.70
CA VAL A 144 -11.43 -21.01 -8.77
C VAL A 144 -12.73 -20.55 -9.41
N MET A 145 -12.91 -19.24 -9.65
CA MET A 145 -14.03 -18.67 -10.38
C MET A 145 -13.60 -18.24 -11.79
N LYS A 146 -14.46 -18.48 -12.78
CA LYS A 146 -14.25 -18.01 -14.15
C LYS A 146 -14.38 -16.50 -14.22
N GLN A 147 -13.31 -15.83 -14.63
CA GLN A 147 -13.31 -14.41 -14.93
C GLN A 147 -13.68 -14.16 -16.40
N ASN A 148 -14.22 -12.98 -16.73
CA ASN A 148 -14.32 -12.54 -18.12
C ASN A 148 -12.98 -11.91 -18.55
N PRO A 149 -12.22 -12.49 -19.50
CA PRO A 149 -10.92 -11.95 -19.91
C PRO A 149 -10.99 -10.54 -20.51
N LYS A 150 -12.19 -10.07 -20.93
CA LYS A 150 -12.40 -8.70 -21.44
C LYS A 150 -12.46 -7.64 -20.33
N ARG A 151 -12.67 -8.05 -19.06
CA ARG A 151 -12.62 -7.12 -17.91
C ARG A 151 -11.20 -6.86 -17.44
N ILE A 152 -10.30 -7.86 -17.53
CA ILE A 152 -8.91 -7.75 -17.08
C ILE A 152 -8.21 -6.61 -17.83
N GLY A 153 -7.50 -5.76 -17.08
CA GLY A 153 -6.78 -4.61 -17.60
C GLY A 153 -5.70 -4.98 -18.63
N ARG A 154 -5.49 -4.09 -19.61
CA ARG A 154 -4.44 -4.28 -20.62
C ARG A 154 -3.11 -3.67 -20.18
N THR A 155 -2.05 -4.44 -20.37
CA THR A 155 -0.66 -4.06 -20.09
C THR A 155 0.22 -4.40 -21.27
N ASP A 156 1.33 -3.67 -21.41
CA ASP A 156 2.35 -4.06 -22.36
C ASP A 156 3.14 -5.26 -21.84
N ILE A 157 3.45 -6.14 -22.78
CA ILE A 157 4.08 -7.47 -22.63
C ILE A 157 4.94 -7.80 -23.86
N SER A 158 5.37 -6.77 -24.59
CA SER A 158 6.29 -6.79 -25.73
C SER A 158 7.62 -7.47 -25.34
N ASP A 159 8.28 -6.95 -24.32
CA ASP A 159 9.47 -7.49 -23.66
C ASP A 159 9.33 -8.99 -23.28
N LEU A 160 8.17 -9.39 -22.74
CA LEU A 160 7.88 -10.79 -22.39
C LEU A 160 7.66 -11.70 -23.61
N ASN A 161 7.44 -11.15 -24.80
CA ASN A 161 7.42 -11.89 -26.07
C ASN A 161 8.81 -11.93 -26.73
N GLU A 162 9.69 -10.99 -26.40
CA GLU A 162 11.05 -10.89 -26.93
C GLU A 162 12.05 -11.71 -26.10
N ASP A 163 11.78 -11.96 -24.81
CA ASP A 163 12.58 -12.86 -23.97
C ASP A 163 12.42 -14.34 -24.42
N PRO A 164 13.47 -14.99 -24.97
CA PRO A 164 13.39 -16.36 -25.47
C PRO A 164 13.21 -17.41 -24.36
N VAL A 165 13.66 -17.11 -23.12
CA VAL A 165 13.48 -18.00 -21.96
C VAL A 165 12.00 -17.99 -21.56
N VAL A 166 11.37 -16.80 -21.51
CA VAL A 166 9.94 -16.65 -21.21
C VAL A 166 9.07 -17.30 -22.27
N VAL A 167 9.38 -17.09 -23.56
CA VAL A 167 8.64 -17.72 -24.66
C VAL A 167 8.79 -19.24 -24.66
N TRP A 168 10.00 -19.77 -24.44
CA TRP A 168 10.23 -21.22 -24.33
C TRP A 168 9.47 -21.81 -23.14
N GLN A 169 9.52 -21.15 -21.98
CA GLN A 169 8.87 -21.59 -20.75
C GLN A 169 7.34 -21.58 -20.89
N HIS A 170 6.77 -20.54 -21.51
CA HIS A 170 5.34 -20.46 -21.80
C HIS A 170 4.89 -21.57 -22.75
N ARG A 171 5.63 -21.83 -23.84
CA ARG A 171 5.31 -22.91 -24.80
C ARG A 171 5.44 -24.31 -24.22
N ASN A 172 6.33 -24.52 -23.25
CA ASN A 172 6.57 -25.82 -22.61
C ASN A 172 6.01 -25.91 -21.18
N TYR A 173 5.11 -24.99 -20.78
CA TYR A 173 4.77 -24.76 -19.38
C TYR A 173 4.35 -26.02 -18.62
N LEU A 174 3.48 -26.85 -19.20
CA LEU A 174 3.06 -28.11 -18.58
C LEU A 174 4.22 -29.09 -18.35
N LYS A 175 5.19 -29.17 -19.28
CA LYS A 175 6.40 -30.00 -19.10
C LYS A 175 7.25 -29.46 -17.94
N VAL A 176 7.40 -28.14 -17.84
CA VAL A 176 8.12 -27.50 -16.73
C VAL A 176 7.41 -27.76 -15.40
N VAL A 177 6.08 -27.69 -15.35
CA VAL A 177 5.27 -28.03 -14.16
C VAL A 177 5.46 -29.49 -13.76
N PHE A 178 5.35 -30.46 -14.67
CA PHE A 178 5.53 -31.87 -14.32
C PHE A 178 6.97 -32.18 -13.89
N VAL A 179 7.97 -31.66 -14.59
CA VAL A 179 9.39 -31.89 -14.27
C VAL A 179 9.79 -31.16 -12.99
N MET A 180 9.63 -29.85 -12.91
CA MET A 180 10.10 -29.05 -11.77
C MET A 180 9.15 -29.13 -10.57
N GLY A 181 7.84 -29.20 -10.79
CA GLY A 181 6.86 -29.25 -9.71
C GLY A 181 6.81 -30.60 -8.98
N LEU A 182 6.96 -31.72 -9.70
CA LEU A 182 6.79 -33.07 -9.14
C LEU A 182 7.98 -34.00 -9.40
N GLY A 183 8.52 -34.01 -10.62
CA GLY A 183 9.61 -34.91 -11.03
C GLY A 183 10.91 -34.71 -10.26
N VAL A 184 11.46 -33.50 -10.27
CA VAL A 184 12.70 -33.12 -9.57
C VAL A 184 12.63 -33.38 -8.06
N PRO A 185 11.60 -32.92 -7.32
CA PRO A 185 11.54 -33.19 -5.89
C PRO A 185 11.44 -34.68 -5.56
N MET A 186 10.69 -35.46 -6.35
CA MET A 186 10.60 -36.92 -6.26
C MET A 186 11.94 -37.61 -6.57
N LEU A 187 12.61 -37.23 -7.67
CA LEU A 187 13.87 -37.83 -8.12
C LEU A 187 15.01 -37.57 -7.13
N VAL A 188 15.11 -36.36 -6.56
CA VAL A 188 16.16 -36.03 -5.58
C VAL A 188 16.01 -36.86 -4.31
N ALA A 189 14.79 -37.04 -3.79
CA ALA A 189 14.58 -37.85 -2.60
C ALA A 189 14.72 -39.36 -2.88
N GLY A 190 14.16 -39.83 -4.00
CA GLY A 190 14.21 -41.22 -4.44
C GLY A 190 15.63 -41.71 -4.74
N LEU A 191 16.41 -40.94 -5.52
CA LEU A 191 17.79 -41.29 -5.86
C LEU A 191 18.78 -40.97 -4.72
N GLY A 192 18.51 -39.93 -3.92
CA GLY A 192 19.42 -39.48 -2.86
C GLY A 192 19.34 -40.30 -1.57
N TRP A 193 18.16 -40.79 -1.19
CA TRP A 193 17.97 -41.58 0.05
C TRP A 193 16.80 -42.57 0.01
N GLY A 194 16.29 -42.92 -1.18
CA GLY A 194 15.28 -43.97 -1.38
C GLY A 194 13.82 -43.53 -1.24
N ASP A 195 13.54 -42.29 -0.86
CA ASP A 195 12.19 -41.82 -0.53
C ASP A 195 11.45 -41.19 -1.72
N TRP A 196 11.09 -42.05 -2.67
CA TRP A 196 10.32 -41.66 -3.85
C TRP A 196 8.96 -41.05 -3.47
N TRP A 197 8.22 -41.71 -2.58
CA TRP A 197 6.83 -41.32 -2.28
C TRP A 197 6.75 -40.09 -1.37
N GLY A 198 7.64 -39.95 -0.39
CA GLY A 198 7.78 -38.70 0.37
C GLY A 198 8.31 -37.56 -0.48
N GLY A 199 9.22 -37.81 -1.42
CA GLY A 199 9.64 -36.81 -2.42
C GLY A 199 8.48 -36.30 -3.27
N PHE A 200 7.58 -37.18 -3.69
CA PHE A 200 6.37 -36.83 -4.44
C PHE A 200 5.32 -36.10 -3.58
N VAL A 201 5.02 -36.59 -2.39
CA VAL A 201 3.95 -36.04 -1.52
C VAL A 201 4.39 -34.80 -0.76
N TYR A 202 5.51 -34.84 -0.03
CA TYR A 202 5.97 -33.71 0.80
C TYR A 202 6.69 -32.64 -0.04
N ALA A 203 7.73 -33.02 -0.79
CA ALA A 203 8.53 -32.06 -1.57
C ALA A 203 7.90 -31.68 -2.93
N GLY A 204 7.02 -32.52 -3.47
CA GLY A 204 6.15 -32.22 -4.60
C GLY A 204 4.86 -31.52 -4.16
N ILE A 205 3.81 -32.30 -3.93
CA ILE A 205 2.42 -31.82 -3.79
C ILE A 205 2.24 -30.81 -2.64
N LEU A 206 2.60 -31.17 -1.42
CA LEU A 206 2.34 -30.32 -0.24
C LEU A 206 3.18 -29.04 -0.27
N ARG A 207 4.43 -29.11 -0.76
CA ARG A 207 5.25 -27.92 -0.97
C ARG A 207 4.70 -27.00 -2.06
N ILE A 208 4.14 -27.51 -3.17
CA ILE A 208 3.41 -26.67 -4.15
C ILE A 208 2.28 -25.92 -3.44
N PHE A 209 1.45 -26.64 -2.66
CA PHE A 209 0.34 -26.05 -1.92
C PHE A 209 0.80 -24.91 -1.00
N PHE A 210 1.82 -25.14 -0.17
CA PHE A 210 2.32 -24.09 0.74
C PHE A 210 2.86 -22.86 -0.01
N VAL A 211 3.57 -23.03 -1.13
CA VAL A 211 4.02 -21.88 -1.95
C VAL A 211 2.83 -21.11 -2.51
N GLN A 212 1.82 -21.81 -3.05
CA GLN A 212 0.61 -21.16 -3.56
C GLN A 212 -0.14 -20.39 -2.46
N GLN A 213 -0.33 -20.98 -1.27
CA GLN A 213 -0.97 -20.26 -0.16
C GLN A 213 -0.16 -19.03 0.29
N ALA A 214 1.17 -19.12 0.28
CA ALA A 214 2.03 -17.98 0.56
C ALA A 214 1.87 -16.88 -0.49
N THR A 215 1.92 -17.18 -1.79
CA THR A 215 1.68 -16.16 -2.83
C THR A 215 0.28 -15.57 -2.75
N PHE A 216 -0.74 -16.39 -2.48
CA PHE A 216 -2.12 -15.92 -2.33
C PHE A 216 -2.32 -15.00 -1.10
N CYS A 217 -1.49 -15.13 -0.05
CA CYS A 217 -1.43 -14.15 1.05
C CYS A 217 -0.96 -12.76 0.60
N VAL A 218 -0.19 -12.62 -0.48
CA VAL A 218 0.19 -11.31 -1.03
C VAL A 218 -1.06 -10.60 -1.54
N ASN A 219 -1.81 -11.23 -2.45
CA ASN A 219 -3.04 -10.68 -3.04
C ASN A 219 -4.15 -10.37 -2.01
N SER A 220 -4.11 -11.00 -0.83
CA SER A 220 -5.17 -10.95 0.18
C SER A 220 -4.75 -10.26 1.48
N LEU A 221 -3.90 -10.89 2.28
CA LEU A 221 -3.46 -10.35 3.57
C LEU A 221 -2.66 -9.06 3.39
N ALA A 222 -1.82 -8.96 2.36
CA ALA A 222 -1.06 -7.73 2.09
C ALA A 222 -1.91 -6.59 1.50
N HIS A 223 -3.21 -6.83 1.24
CA HIS A 223 -4.22 -5.82 0.91
C HIS A 223 -5.24 -5.59 2.05
N TRP A 224 -5.06 -6.22 3.22
CA TRP A 224 -6.05 -6.20 4.30
C TRP A 224 -5.45 -5.92 5.69
N LEU A 225 -4.27 -6.45 5.98
CA LEU A 225 -3.58 -6.34 7.26
C LEU A 225 -2.31 -5.51 7.13
N GLY A 226 -2.03 -4.68 8.13
CA GLY A 226 -0.81 -3.86 8.19
C GLY A 226 -1.04 -2.37 7.99
N ASP A 227 0.08 -1.66 7.89
CA ASP A 227 0.14 -0.20 7.82
C ASP A 227 0.24 0.31 6.38
N GLN A 228 -0.07 1.59 6.22
CA GLN A 228 0.10 2.31 4.96
C GLN A 228 1.04 3.49 5.18
N PRO A 229 2.38 3.25 5.21
CA PRO A 229 3.38 4.27 5.49
C PRO A 229 3.77 5.16 4.30
N PHE A 230 3.43 4.81 3.05
CA PHE A 230 3.78 5.58 1.85
C PHE A 230 2.56 6.15 1.13
N ASP A 231 1.51 5.35 0.91
CA ASP A 231 0.26 5.78 0.25
C ASP A 231 -0.95 4.99 0.77
N ASP A 232 -2.14 5.59 0.80
CA ASP A 232 -3.40 4.97 1.23
C ASP A 232 -4.55 5.14 0.21
N ARG A 233 -4.28 5.63 -1.01
CA ARG A 233 -5.27 5.71 -2.10
C ARG A 233 -5.85 4.35 -2.47
N ASN A 234 -5.03 3.30 -2.35
CA ASN A 234 -5.38 1.90 -2.59
C ASN A 234 -5.15 1.05 -1.32
N SER A 235 -5.56 -0.21 -1.35
CA SER A 235 -5.49 -1.18 -0.25
C SER A 235 -4.14 -1.84 0.12
N PRO A 236 -3.03 -1.78 -0.65
CA PRO A 236 -1.74 -2.39 -0.28
C PRO A 236 -1.22 -1.93 1.08
N ARG A 237 -0.66 -2.85 1.88
CA ARG A 237 -0.21 -2.65 3.26
C ARG A 237 1.13 -3.31 3.55
N ASP A 238 1.90 -2.70 4.44
CA ASP A 238 3.13 -3.26 4.99
C ASP A 238 2.82 -4.04 6.27
N HIS A 239 3.15 -5.33 6.30
CA HIS A 239 2.93 -6.19 7.47
C HIS A 239 4.01 -7.26 7.63
N VAL A 240 4.71 -7.23 8.78
CA VAL A 240 5.89 -8.07 9.04
C VAL A 240 5.56 -9.57 9.02
N ILE A 241 4.43 -10.00 9.61
CA ILE A 241 4.03 -11.41 9.59
C ILE A 241 3.69 -11.86 8.17
N THR A 242 3.05 -10.99 7.37
CA THR A 242 2.82 -11.27 5.95
C THR A 242 4.14 -11.41 5.22
N ALA A 243 5.13 -10.54 5.48
CA ALA A 243 6.46 -10.63 4.86
C ALA A 243 7.19 -11.94 5.21
N PHE A 244 7.06 -12.47 6.44
CA PHE A 244 7.59 -13.79 6.80
C PHE A 244 6.93 -14.93 6.02
N VAL A 245 5.60 -14.94 5.93
CA VAL A 245 4.86 -15.97 5.17
C VAL A 245 5.21 -15.90 3.67
N THR A 246 5.38 -14.69 3.14
CA THR A 246 5.48 -14.39 1.70
C THR A 246 6.90 -14.06 1.22
N LEU A 247 7.95 -14.51 1.92
CA LEU A 247 9.36 -14.37 1.48
C LEU A 247 9.81 -12.92 1.19
N GLY A 248 9.27 -11.95 1.94
CA GLY A 248 9.52 -10.51 1.81
C GLY A 248 8.42 -9.72 1.08
N GLU A 249 7.46 -10.39 0.44
CA GLU A 249 6.44 -9.72 -0.40
C GLU A 249 5.38 -8.93 0.40
N GLY A 250 5.34 -9.09 1.72
CA GLY A 250 4.41 -8.43 2.63
C GLY A 250 4.74 -6.97 3.01
N TYR A 251 5.83 -6.39 2.51
CA TYR A 251 6.04 -4.93 2.50
C TYR A 251 5.37 -4.33 1.26
N HIS A 252 4.05 -4.51 1.18
CA HIS A 252 3.29 -4.35 -0.06
C HIS A 252 2.87 -2.90 -0.33
N ASN A 253 2.83 -2.05 0.71
CA ASN A 253 2.60 -0.62 0.54
C ASN A 253 3.81 0.05 -0.12
N PHE A 254 5.02 -0.26 0.36
CA PHE A 254 6.25 0.17 -0.32
C PHE A 254 6.28 -0.34 -1.76
N HIS A 255 5.97 -1.62 -1.97
CA HIS A 255 6.01 -2.24 -3.28
C HIS A 255 5.05 -1.61 -4.30
N HIS A 256 3.84 -1.23 -3.91
CA HIS A 256 2.88 -0.59 -4.83
C HIS A 256 3.25 0.85 -5.17
N GLU A 257 3.86 1.61 -4.24
CA GLU A 257 4.29 2.99 -4.50
C GLU A 257 5.62 3.02 -5.30
N PHE A 258 6.53 2.07 -5.06
CA PHE A 258 7.87 2.00 -5.66
C PHE A 258 8.14 0.69 -6.42
N PRO A 259 7.29 0.28 -7.38
CA PRO A 259 7.28 -1.08 -7.94
C PRO A 259 8.57 -1.50 -8.66
N SER A 260 9.36 -0.53 -9.16
CA SER A 260 10.63 -0.80 -9.85
C SER A 260 11.85 -0.85 -8.92
N ASP A 261 11.72 -0.75 -7.61
CA ASP A 261 12.81 -1.12 -6.68
C ASP A 261 12.99 -2.65 -6.70
N TYR A 262 14.22 -3.13 -6.54
CA TYR A 262 14.47 -4.58 -6.41
C TYR A 262 14.21 -5.10 -4.98
N ARG A 263 13.91 -4.21 -4.04
CA ARG A 263 13.58 -4.50 -2.64
C ARG A 263 12.10 -4.22 -2.40
N ASN A 264 11.43 -5.07 -1.63
CA ASN A 264 10.19 -4.66 -0.99
C ASN A 264 10.47 -4.17 0.43
N ALA A 265 11.41 -4.83 1.12
CA ALA A 265 11.94 -4.40 2.41
C ALA A 265 13.15 -3.49 2.22
N ILE A 266 12.99 -2.18 2.39
CA ILE A 266 14.10 -1.23 2.21
C ILE A 266 15.11 -1.22 3.37
N GLU A 267 14.68 -1.51 4.59
CA GLU A 267 15.57 -1.53 5.75
C GLU A 267 16.44 -2.80 5.76
N TRP A 268 17.62 -2.72 6.35
CA TRP A 268 18.57 -3.85 6.41
C TRP A 268 18.04 -5.02 7.25
N HIS A 269 17.32 -4.71 8.34
CA HIS A 269 16.79 -5.68 9.31
C HIS A 269 15.41 -6.24 8.94
N GLN A 270 14.72 -5.65 7.94
CA GLN A 270 13.43 -6.14 7.46
C GLN A 270 13.62 -7.41 6.62
N TYR A 271 12.83 -8.44 6.91
CA TYR A 271 12.92 -9.76 6.30
C TYR A 271 12.51 -9.74 4.84
N ASP A 272 13.49 -9.92 3.95
CA ASP A 272 13.29 -10.08 2.51
C ASP A 272 14.43 -10.95 1.95
N PRO A 273 14.29 -12.30 2.02
CA PRO A 273 15.27 -13.23 1.46
C PRO A 273 15.47 -13.06 -0.05
N THR A 274 14.48 -12.50 -0.74
CA THR A 274 14.54 -12.21 -2.18
C THR A 274 15.53 -11.07 -2.45
N LYS A 275 15.46 -9.96 -1.71
CA LYS A 275 16.46 -8.87 -1.72
C LYS A 275 17.87 -9.40 -1.49
N TRP A 276 18.07 -10.20 -0.45
CA TRP A 276 19.40 -10.74 -0.12
C TRP A 276 19.92 -11.69 -1.21
N SER A 277 19.05 -12.51 -1.81
CA SER A 277 19.40 -13.41 -2.92
C SER A 277 19.81 -12.63 -4.18
N ILE A 278 19.04 -11.62 -4.59
CA ILE A 278 19.36 -10.77 -5.75
C ILE A 278 20.67 -10.00 -5.51
N TRP A 279 20.90 -9.48 -4.30
CA TRP A 279 22.16 -8.84 -3.94
C TRP A 279 23.35 -9.81 -4.01
N ALA A 280 23.21 -11.03 -3.50
CA ALA A 280 24.26 -12.05 -3.59
C ALA A 280 24.56 -12.44 -5.04
N TRP A 281 23.54 -12.63 -5.88
CA TRP A 281 23.71 -12.86 -7.31
C TRP A 281 24.38 -11.69 -8.04
N LYS A 282 24.22 -10.44 -7.56
CA LYS A 282 24.98 -9.30 -8.07
C LYS A 282 26.48 -9.44 -7.79
N GLN A 283 26.86 -9.84 -6.57
CA GLN A 283 28.27 -10.05 -6.22
C GLN A 283 28.90 -11.20 -7.04
N LEU A 284 28.11 -12.22 -7.35
CA LEU A 284 28.51 -13.34 -8.22
C LEU A 284 28.46 -13.00 -9.73
N GLY A 285 28.11 -11.77 -10.11
CA GLY A 285 27.98 -11.34 -11.51
C GLY A 285 26.84 -12.00 -12.30
N LEU A 286 25.89 -12.67 -11.61
CA LEU A 286 24.71 -13.31 -12.21
C LEU A 286 23.54 -12.32 -12.38
N ALA A 287 23.46 -11.30 -11.52
CA ALA A 287 22.52 -10.18 -11.59
C ALA A 287 23.26 -8.85 -11.76
N TYR A 288 22.61 -7.87 -12.38
CA TYR A 288 23.14 -6.52 -12.64
C TYR A 288 21.99 -5.50 -12.75
N ASP A 289 22.30 -4.21 -12.86
CA ASP A 289 21.31 -3.11 -12.96
C ASP A 289 20.20 -3.11 -11.88
N LEU A 290 20.52 -3.53 -10.65
CA LEU A 290 19.58 -3.49 -9.52
C LEU A 290 19.10 -2.05 -9.27
N LYS A 291 17.84 -1.78 -9.59
CA LYS A 291 17.19 -0.48 -9.44
C LYS A 291 16.82 -0.24 -7.98
N GLN A 292 17.12 0.96 -7.50
CA GLN A 292 16.72 1.43 -6.17
C GLN A 292 16.20 2.86 -6.29
N PHE A 293 15.11 3.17 -5.61
CA PHE A 293 14.69 4.56 -5.47
C PHE A 293 15.64 5.33 -4.55
N ARG A 294 15.81 6.62 -4.83
CA ARG A 294 16.60 7.52 -3.97
C ARG A 294 15.91 7.64 -2.62
N SER A 295 16.68 7.54 -1.53
CA SER A 295 16.16 7.67 -0.15
C SER A 295 15.29 8.92 0.04
N ASN A 296 15.70 10.05 -0.55
CA ASN A 296 14.93 11.29 -0.51
C ASN A 296 13.51 11.18 -1.08
N GLU A 297 13.28 10.38 -2.12
CA GLU A 297 11.92 10.22 -2.68
C GLU A 297 11.07 9.26 -1.85
N ILE A 298 11.70 8.24 -1.26
CA ILE A 298 11.06 7.32 -0.30
C ILE A 298 10.61 8.09 0.96
N GLU A 299 11.50 8.91 1.53
CA GLU A 299 11.22 9.71 2.72
C GLU A 299 10.21 10.84 2.46
N LYS A 300 10.19 11.44 1.26
CA LYS A 300 9.08 12.33 0.86
C LYS A 300 7.73 11.62 0.97
N GLY A 301 7.61 10.39 0.45
CA GLY A 301 6.38 9.59 0.56
C GLY A 301 5.98 9.35 2.02
N ARG A 302 6.92 8.91 2.87
CA ARG A 302 6.68 8.75 4.32
C ARG A 302 6.19 10.04 4.98
N VAL A 303 6.86 11.17 4.72
CA VAL A 303 6.52 12.46 5.33
C VAL A 303 5.16 12.97 4.85
N GLN A 304 4.84 12.83 3.56
CA GLN A 304 3.53 13.19 3.01
C GLN A 304 2.40 12.38 3.67
N GLN A 305 2.60 11.07 3.83
CA GLN A 305 1.61 10.19 4.42
C GLN A 305 1.48 10.35 5.95
N LEU A 306 2.56 10.73 6.64
CA LEU A 306 2.51 11.16 8.04
C LEU A 306 1.78 12.50 8.20
N GLN A 307 2.06 13.48 7.33
CA GLN A 307 1.38 14.78 7.33
C GLN A 307 -0.12 14.61 7.14
N LYS A 308 -0.55 13.78 6.18
CA LYS A 308 -1.96 13.44 5.98
C LYS A 308 -2.64 12.89 7.23
N LYS A 309 -1.98 11.98 7.96
CA LYS A 309 -2.49 11.42 9.22
C LYS A 309 -2.54 12.46 10.35
N ILE A 310 -1.57 13.38 10.39
CA ILE A 310 -1.56 14.51 11.32
C ILE A 310 -2.73 15.44 11.03
N ASP A 311 -2.98 15.80 9.78
CA ASP A 311 -4.07 16.69 9.38
C ASP A 311 -5.44 16.07 9.68
N GLN A 312 -5.63 14.77 9.39
CA GLN A 312 -6.84 14.03 9.78
C GLN A 312 -7.08 13.97 11.30
N LYS A 313 -6.01 13.85 12.10
CA LYS A 313 -6.11 13.90 13.57
C LYS A 313 -6.43 15.32 14.03
N ARG A 314 -5.82 16.32 13.41
CA ARG A 314 -5.99 17.74 13.72
C ARG A 314 -7.42 18.23 13.46
N ALA A 315 -8.03 17.81 12.36
CA ALA A 315 -9.41 18.16 12.00
C ALA A 315 -10.48 17.67 12.99
N LYS A 316 -10.11 16.78 13.93
CA LYS A 316 -11.01 16.24 14.98
C LYS A 316 -10.84 16.95 16.34
N LEU A 317 -9.94 17.92 16.43
CA LEU A 317 -9.66 18.67 17.65
C LEU A 317 -10.24 20.08 17.53
N ASP A 318 -10.71 20.62 18.65
CA ASP A 318 -11.07 22.03 18.75
C ASP A 318 -9.79 22.88 18.84
N TRP A 319 -9.70 23.91 17.99
CA TRP A 319 -8.61 24.89 17.93
C TRP A 319 -9.11 26.33 18.16
N GLY A 320 -10.36 26.45 18.61
CA GLY A 320 -11.15 27.66 18.67
C GLY A 320 -11.44 28.27 17.29
N VAL A 321 -12.04 29.46 17.32
CA VAL A 321 -12.36 30.21 16.11
C VAL A 321 -11.05 30.61 15.38
N PRO A 322 -10.94 30.38 14.05
CA PRO A 322 -9.82 30.85 13.24
C PRO A 322 -9.67 32.38 13.30
N LEU A 323 -8.43 32.87 13.31
CA LEU A 323 -8.15 34.32 13.52
C LEU A 323 -8.78 35.22 12.45
N ASP A 324 -8.93 34.72 11.23
CA ASP A 324 -9.54 35.42 10.09
C ASP A 324 -11.08 35.38 10.09
N GLN A 325 -11.68 34.62 11.02
CA GLN A 325 -13.13 34.57 11.27
C GLN A 325 -13.53 35.34 12.54
N LEU A 326 -12.57 35.84 13.31
CA LEU A 326 -12.83 36.65 14.50
C LEU A 326 -13.28 38.07 14.10
N PRO A 327 -14.24 38.65 14.82
CA PRO A 327 -14.63 40.04 14.61
C PRO A 327 -13.49 40.98 14.99
N VAL A 328 -13.30 42.04 14.19
CA VAL A 328 -12.42 43.15 14.56
C VAL A 328 -13.11 43.99 15.62
N MET A 329 -12.36 44.37 16.66
CA MET A 329 -12.80 45.12 17.83
C MET A 329 -11.89 46.34 18.01
N GLU A 330 -12.46 47.51 18.31
CA GLU A 330 -11.64 48.67 18.68
C GLU A 330 -11.07 48.49 20.09
N TRP A 331 -9.94 49.16 20.39
CA TRP A 331 -9.34 49.10 21.71
C TRP A 331 -10.29 49.62 22.81
N ASP A 332 -11.03 50.68 22.52
CA ASP A 332 -11.96 51.28 23.48
C ASP A 332 -13.16 50.36 23.75
N ASP A 333 -13.73 49.72 22.71
CA ASP A 333 -14.80 48.71 22.84
C ASP A 333 -14.35 47.53 23.72
N TYR A 334 -13.10 47.06 23.53
CA TYR A 334 -12.49 46.00 24.32
C TYR A 334 -12.40 46.39 25.81
N VAL A 335 -11.89 47.59 26.09
CA VAL A 335 -11.72 48.11 27.46
C VAL A 335 -13.08 48.39 28.11
N GLU A 336 -14.07 48.89 27.37
CA GLU A 336 -15.42 49.12 27.88
C GLU A 336 -16.12 47.81 28.23
N GLN A 337 -16.08 46.81 27.34
CA GLN A 337 -16.67 45.49 27.62
C GLN A 337 -16.02 44.80 28.84
N ALA A 338 -14.71 44.98 29.03
CA ALA A 338 -14.01 44.48 30.21
C ALA A 338 -14.47 45.18 31.50
N LYS A 339 -14.65 46.50 31.48
CA LYS A 339 -15.20 47.28 32.61
C LYS A 339 -16.64 46.91 32.93
N ASN A 340 -17.43 46.58 31.91
CA ASN A 340 -18.83 46.16 32.03
C ASN A 340 -19.00 44.69 32.47
N GLY A 341 -17.93 44.06 32.98
CA GLY A 341 -18.00 42.77 33.70
C GLY A 341 -17.63 41.53 32.89
N ARG A 342 -17.28 41.65 31.60
CA ARG A 342 -16.71 40.54 30.84
C ARG A 342 -15.24 40.34 31.22
N GLY A 343 -14.84 39.10 31.47
CA GLY A 343 -13.46 38.72 31.72
C GLY A 343 -12.61 38.72 30.45
N LEU A 344 -12.40 39.88 29.81
CA LEU A 344 -11.64 39.96 28.57
C LEU A 344 -10.15 40.22 28.81
N ILE A 345 -9.29 39.50 28.07
CA ILE A 345 -7.83 39.68 28.05
C ILE A 345 -7.31 39.69 26.60
N ALA A 346 -6.50 40.68 26.26
CA ALA A 346 -5.80 40.76 24.98
C ALA A 346 -4.41 40.09 25.09
N ILE A 347 -4.11 39.15 24.19
CA ILE A 347 -2.79 38.50 24.06
C ILE A 347 -2.45 38.43 22.57
N ALA A 348 -1.30 38.99 22.18
CA ALA A 348 -0.81 39.12 20.81
C ALA A 348 -1.85 39.73 19.83
N GLY A 349 -2.58 40.75 20.28
CA GLY A 349 -3.64 41.41 19.52
C GLY A 349 -4.97 40.65 19.42
N VAL A 350 -5.05 39.43 19.97
CA VAL A 350 -6.27 38.62 20.00
C VAL A 350 -6.97 38.78 21.36
N VAL A 351 -8.27 39.04 21.33
CA VAL A 351 -9.13 39.17 22.51
C VAL A 351 -9.68 37.80 22.90
N HIS A 352 -9.50 37.43 24.16
CA HIS A 352 -9.98 36.19 24.74
C HIS A 352 -10.96 36.48 25.86
N ASP A 353 -12.09 35.77 25.89
CA ASP A 353 -13.04 35.81 27.00
C ASP A 353 -12.72 34.66 27.97
N VAL A 354 -12.09 35.03 29.08
CA VAL A 354 -11.70 34.12 30.16
C VAL A 354 -12.69 34.13 31.33
N THR A 355 -13.89 34.73 31.18
CA THR A 355 -14.87 34.92 32.28
C THR A 355 -15.08 33.65 33.09
N ASP A 356 -15.41 32.54 32.43
CA ASP A 356 -15.64 31.26 33.09
C ASP A 356 -14.36 30.59 33.60
N PHE A 357 -13.21 30.89 33.00
CA PHE A 357 -11.92 30.28 33.31
C PHE A 357 -11.18 30.95 34.49
N ILE A 358 -11.51 32.19 34.85
CA ILE A 358 -10.86 32.94 35.96
C ILE A 358 -10.77 32.12 37.25
N LYS A 359 -11.81 31.34 37.57
CA LYS A 359 -11.89 30.51 38.77
C LYS A 359 -11.00 29.25 38.73
N ASP A 360 -10.71 28.76 37.54
CA ASP A 360 -9.98 27.51 37.28
C ASP A 360 -8.51 27.77 36.86
N HIS A 361 -8.12 29.03 36.70
CA HIS A 361 -6.77 29.46 36.36
C HIS A 361 -5.73 28.98 37.40
N PRO A 362 -4.74 28.13 37.03
CA PRO A 362 -3.80 27.54 38.00
C PRO A 362 -2.90 28.54 38.74
N GLY A 363 -2.60 29.70 38.13
CA GLY A 363 -1.90 30.81 38.79
C GLY A 363 -2.77 31.60 39.77
N GLY A 364 -4.01 31.19 40.00
CA GLY A 364 -4.97 31.82 40.89
C GLY A 364 -5.71 33.01 40.26
N LYS A 365 -6.87 33.35 40.86
CA LYS A 365 -7.77 34.42 40.43
C LYS A 365 -7.09 35.79 40.39
N ALA A 366 -6.25 36.10 41.38
CA ALA A 366 -5.58 37.41 41.47
C ALA A 366 -4.66 37.70 40.28
N MET A 367 -3.93 36.69 39.80
CA MET A 367 -3.00 36.83 38.68
C MET A 367 -3.73 37.09 37.36
N ILE A 368 -4.78 36.31 37.06
CA ILE A 368 -5.57 36.51 35.83
C ILE A 368 -6.40 37.80 35.89
N ASN A 369 -6.97 38.15 37.04
CA ASN A 369 -7.68 39.42 37.24
C ASN A 369 -6.79 40.65 36.99
N SER A 370 -5.48 40.55 37.25
CA SER A 370 -4.55 41.66 37.02
C SER A 370 -4.41 42.06 35.54
N GLY A 371 -4.73 41.14 34.61
CA GLY A 371 -4.65 41.33 33.15
C GLY A 371 -5.98 41.70 32.47
N LEU A 372 -7.10 41.73 33.20
CA LEU A 372 -8.41 42.06 32.63
C LEU A 372 -8.44 43.48 32.04
N GLY A 373 -8.96 43.61 30.82
CA GLY A 373 -9.02 44.88 30.10
C GLY A 373 -7.66 45.48 29.70
N LYS A 374 -6.58 44.67 29.70
CA LYS A 374 -5.21 45.09 29.32
C LYS A 374 -4.63 44.19 28.23
N ASP A 375 -3.50 44.62 27.67
CA ASP A 375 -2.63 43.70 26.93
C ASP A 375 -1.79 42.90 27.95
N ALA A 376 -2.07 41.59 28.04
CA ALA A 376 -1.36 40.64 28.88
C ALA A 376 -0.29 39.84 28.12
N THR A 377 0.08 40.22 26.90
CA THR A 377 1.07 39.50 26.07
C THR A 377 2.38 39.28 26.82
N ALA A 378 2.91 40.31 27.48
CA ALA A 378 4.15 40.19 28.26
C ALA A 378 3.96 39.27 29.48
N MET A 379 2.81 39.34 30.17
CA MET A 379 2.53 38.46 31.31
C MET A 379 2.44 36.99 30.90
N PHE A 380 1.87 36.71 29.73
CA PHE A 380 1.60 35.36 29.22
C PHE A 380 2.80 34.71 28.52
N ASN A 381 3.61 35.50 27.81
CA ASN A 381 4.74 35.03 26.99
C ASN A 381 6.11 35.22 27.69
N GLY A 382 6.20 35.07 29.00
CA GLY A 382 7.49 34.96 29.73
C GLY A 382 8.03 36.23 30.38
N GLY A 383 7.35 37.37 30.29
CA GLY A 383 7.67 38.56 31.09
C GLY A 383 7.21 38.46 32.56
N VAL A 384 6.25 37.57 32.86
CA VAL A 384 5.89 37.16 34.23
C VAL A 384 5.91 35.63 34.35
N TYR A 385 5.22 34.93 33.45
CA TYR A 385 5.27 33.47 33.35
C TYR A 385 5.29 33.05 31.88
N TYR A 386 6.08 32.05 31.53
CA TYR A 386 6.13 31.51 30.18
C TYR A 386 5.16 30.33 30.08
N HIS A 387 3.97 30.57 29.53
CA HIS A 387 2.89 29.60 29.54
C HIS A 387 3.19 28.38 28.66
N SER A 388 2.74 27.21 29.09
CA SER A 388 2.99 25.95 28.38
C SER A 388 2.11 25.82 27.12
N ASN A 389 2.51 24.95 26.19
CA ASN A 389 1.70 24.62 25.00
C ASN A 389 0.24 24.24 25.34
N ALA A 390 0.01 23.61 26.50
CA ALA A 390 -1.34 23.27 26.97
C ALA A 390 -2.16 24.54 27.30
N ALA A 391 -1.55 25.54 27.93
CA ALA A 391 -2.19 26.82 28.18
C ALA A 391 -2.43 27.64 26.90
N HIS A 392 -1.50 27.62 25.94
CA HIS A 392 -1.73 28.20 24.60
C HIS A 392 -2.88 27.52 23.84
N ASN A 393 -2.98 26.19 23.93
CA ASN A 393 -4.08 25.43 23.33
C ASN A 393 -5.41 25.75 24.01
N LEU A 394 -5.47 25.82 25.35
CA LEU A 394 -6.68 26.18 26.08
C LEU A 394 -7.10 27.64 25.79
N LEU A 395 -6.16 28.57 25.76
CA LEU A 395 -6.43 29.97 25.39
C LEU A 395 -7.03 30.07 23.97
N SER A 396 -6.66 29.17 23.06
CA SER A 396 -7.18 29.18 21.69
C SER A 396 -8.69 29.02 21.58
N THR A 397 -9.33 28.29 22.50
CA THR A 397 -10.78 28.06 22.49
C THR A 397 -11.57 29.24 23.08
N MET A 398 -10.89 30.18 23.74
CA MET A 398 -11.47 31.35 24.40
C MET A 398 -11.49 32.62 23.53
N ARG A 399 -11.05 32.55 22.26
CA ARG A 399 -10.98 33.71 21.37
C ARG A 399 -12.38 34.25 21.04
N VAL A 400 -12.55 35.57 21.17
CA VAL A 400 -13.81 36.27 20.86
C VAL A 400 -13.66 37.47 19.92
N GLY A 401 -12.43 37.93 19.66
CA GLY A 401 -12.20 39.05 18.75
C GLY A 401 -10.72 39.31 18.47
N VAL A 402 -10.48 40.29 17.60
CA VAL A 402 -9.15 40.74 17.17
C VAL A 402 -9.11 42.26 17.29
N ILE A 403 -8.09 42.80 17.96
CA ILE A 403 -7.96 44.25 18.11
C ILE A 403 -7.52 44.87 16.78
N ARG A 404 -8.20 45.93 16.33
CA ARG A 404 -7.84 46.69 15.12
C ARG A 404 -6.39 47.16 15.21
N GLY A 405 -5.60 46.96 14.15
CA GLY A 405 -4.15 47.21 14.12
C GLY A 405 -3.29 46.20 14.91
N GLY A 406 -3.84 45.59 15.98
CA GLY A 406 -3.15 44.59 16.79
C GLY A 406 -2.79 43.32 16.01
N CYS A 407 -3.73 42.76 15.24
CA CYS A 407 -3.43 41.60 14.38
C CYS A 407 -2.97 41.96 12.96
N GLU A 408 -2.96 43.22 12.51
CA GLU A 408 -2.34 43.53 11.21
C GLU A 408 -0.85 43.13 11.24
N VAL A 409 -0.17 43.37 12.37
CA VAL A 409 1.22 42.97 12.59
C VAL A 409 1.40 41.44 12.56
N GLU A 410 0.51 40.65 13.18
CA GLU A 410 0.64 39.19 13.21
C GLU A 410 0.11 38.50 11.94
N ILE A 411 -0.91 39.04 11.28
CA ILE A 411 -1.39 38.58 9.97
C ILE A 411 -0.34 38.91 8.90
N TRP A 412 0.30 40.09 8.93
CA TRP A 412 1.40 40.40 8.02
C TRP A 412 2.65 39.57 8.30
N LYS A 413 3.04 39.37 9.57
CA LYS A 413 4.15 38.46 9.92
C LYS A 413 3.87 37.02 9.48
N ARG A 414 2.64 36.52 9.65
CA ARG A 414 2.25 35.21 9.13
C ARG A 414 2.24 35.20 7.61
N ALA A 415 1.63 36.17 6.92
CA ALA A 415 1.61 36.22 5.46
C ALA A 415 3.03 36.32 4.86
N GLN A 416 3.96 37.06 5.49
CA GLN A 416 5.37 37.09 5.11
C GLN A 416 6.12 35.78 5.42
N LYS A 417 5.81 35.08 6.52
CA LYS A 417 6.38 33.74 6.82
C LYS A 417 5.77 32.60 5.99
N GLU A 418 4.51 32.71 5.61
CA GLU A 418 3.72 31.67 4.95
C GLU A 418 3.68 31.82 3.42
N GLY A 419 4.09 32.97 2.87
CA GLY A 419 4.32 33.16 1.44
C GLY A 419 3.06 33.07 0.57
N THR A 420 1.96 33.69 1.02
CA THR A 420 0.74 34.00 0.22
C THR A 420 0.15 32.91 -0.69
N ASP A 421 0.33 31.62 -0.37
CA ASP A 421 -0.34 30.48 -1.04
C ASP A 421 -1.15 29.68 0.01
N TYR A 422 -2.47 29.89 0.08
CA TYR A 422 -3.33 29.10 0.97
C TYR A 422 -3.55 27.69 0.41
N VAL A 423 -3.01 26.69 1.09
CA VAL A 423 -3.16 25.27 0.67
C VAL A 423 -4.56 24.75 1.05
N ARG A 424 -5.25 24.18 0.06
CA ARG A 424 -6.48 23.39 0.27
C ARG A 424 -6.14 21.90 0.20
N ASP A 425 -6.93 21.07 0.87
CA ASP A 425 -6.84 19.62 0.74
C ASP A 425 -7.52 19.12 -0.55
N GLY A 426 -7.45 17.81 -0.81
CA GLY A 426 -8.09 17.18 -1.97
C GLY A 426 -9.62 17.20 -1.97
N SER A 427 -10.26 17.77 -0.95
CA SER A 427 -11.71 18.05 -0.88
C SER A 427 -12.03 19.55 -1.00
N GLY A 428 -11.01 20.41 -1.14
CA GLY A 428 -11.15 21.86 -1.22
C GLY A 428 -11.20 22.58 0.14
N GLN A 429 -11.06 21.87 1.26
CA GLN A 429 -11.02 22.48 2.60
C GLN A 429 -9.66 23.12 2.87
N ARG A 430 -9.66 24.28 3.55
CA ARG A 430 -8.43 25.04 3.83
C ARG A 430 -7.61 24.38 4.94
N VAL A 431 -6.38 24.01 4.64
CA VAL A 431 -5.46 23.40 5.60
C VAL A 431 -4.73 24.51 6.37
N ILE A 432 -5.20 24.82 7.58
CA ILE A 432 -4.47 25.67 8.52
C ILE A 432 -3.24 24.87 8.99
N ARG A 433 -2.02 25.36 8.77
CA ARG A 433 -0.78 24.73 9.29
C ARG A 433 -0.46 25.24 10.71
N ALA A 434 0.39 24.52 11.45
CA ALA A 434 0.80 24.91 12.80
C ALA A 434 2.33 24.85 12.86
N GLY A 435 2.97 26.02 12.84
CA GLY A 435 4.43 26.14 12.95
C GLY A 435 5.19 25.65 11.71
N GLU A 436 5.44 26.57 10.77
CA GLU A 436 6.62 26.61 9.89
C GLU A 436 7.17 25.27 9.35
N GLN A 437 6.65 24.82 8.19
CA GLN A 437 7.46 24.65 6.96
C GLN A 437 6.58 24.26 5.76
N VAL A 438 7.00 24.66 4.55
CA VAL A 438 6.27 24.42 3.29
C VAL A 438 7.12 23.56 2.35
N THR A 439 6.87 22.25 2.34
CA THR A 439 7.23 21.41 1.19
C THR A 439 6.15 21.58 0.11
N LYS A 440 6.52 22.28 -0.96
CA LYS A 440 5.66 22.55 -2.12
C LYS A 440 5.66 21.32 -3.04
N ILE A 441 4.49 20.78 -3.37
CA ILE A 441 4.31 19.86 -4.50
C ILE A 441 3.52 20.65 -5.55
N PRO A 442 4.06 20.89 -6.75
CA PRO A 442 3.31 21.52 -7.83
C PRO A 442 2.33 20.51 -8.45
N GLU A 443 1.10 20.94 -8.71
CA GLU A 443 0.22 20.22 -9.63
C GLU A 443 0.69 20.43 -11.09
N PRO A 444 0.45 19.45 -11.99
CA PRO A 444 0.91 19.55 -13.37
C PRO A 444 0.15 20.62 -14.17
N ILE A 445 0.86 21.22 -15.12
CA ILE A 445 0.32 22.20 -16.07
C ILE A 445 -0.85 21.57 -16.85
N PRO A 446 -2.06 22.16 -16.83
CA PRO A 446 -3.11 21.79 -17.77
C PRO A 446 -2.68 22.22 -19.17
N THR A 447 -2.50 21.28 -20.09
CA THR A 447 -2.37 21.61 -21.51
C THR A 447 -3.75 21.98 -22.07
N ALA A 448 -4.00 23.29 -22.16
CA ALA A 448 -4.80 23.89 -23.25
C ALA A 448 -4.29 23.37 -24.63
N ASP A 449 -5.06 23.23 -25.71
CA ASP A 449 -6.41 23.70 -26.12
C ASP A 449 -6.95 22.76 -27.23
N ALA A 450 -8.21 22.74 -27.69
CA ALA A 450 -9.49 23.37 -27.31
C ALA A 450 -10.65 22.67 -28.09
N ALA A 451 -11.90 23.12 -27.82
CA ALA A 451 -13.17 22.81 -28.53
C ALA A 451 -13.83 21.43 -28.30
#